data_AF-A0A6L5K145-F1
#
_entry.id   AF-A0A6L5K145-F1
#
_cell.length_a   1.000
_cell.length_b   1.000
_cell.length_c   1.000
_cell.angle_alpha   90.00
_cell.angle_beta   90.00
_cell.angle_gamma   90.00
#
_symmetry.space_group_name_H-M   'P 1'
#
loop_
_entity.id
_entity.type
_entity.pdbx_description
1 polymer ?
#
loop_
_entity_poly.entity_id
_entity_poly.type
_entity_poly.pdbx_seq_one_letter_code
_entity_poly.pdbx_strand_id
1 'polypeptide(L)'
;MKNGEKNKEQLLKELTELQKRNEELEITEIERMQEKELLKESEKKYSLLVESSTDMLFTVDLKGNFLFTNKAFKKCLGYSKEQMSKINGFALIHPEDTDKVRQQFAQIVAGKAVNNMEYRYKTKDGKYIHILNNATPISDSEGNIVAALGTARDISYRKKMEEELQEAHDELEHRVAVRTAELLRANKQLNEEITERRRMEDALPAIPLLFFFCS
;
A
#
# COMPACT_ATOMS: atom_id res chain seq x y z
N MET A 1 -42.61 57.14 40.76
CA MET A 1 -42.86 55.99 39.85
C MET A 1 -42.75 54.72 40.68
N LYS A 2 -43.77 53.86 40.59
CA LYS A 2 -44.09 52.79 41.56
C LYS A 2 -42.94 51.80 41.75
N ASN A 3 -42.31 51.78 42.93
CA ASN A 3 -41.63 50.60 43.43
C ASN A 3 -42.73 49.60 43.83
N GLY A 4 -43.11 48.74 42.89
CA GLY A 4 -43.98 47.61 43.19
C GLY A 4 -43.15 46.57 43.91
N GLU A 5 -43.19 46.55 45.24
CA GLU A 5 -42.76 45.38 46.00
C GLU A 5 -43.56 44.17 45.47
N LYS A 6 -42.86 43.22 44.85
CA LYS A 6 -43.48 41.98 44.40
C LYS A 6 -44.12 41.32 45.60
N ASN A 7 -45.39 40.96 45.49
CA ASN A 7 -46.05 40.27 46.60
C ASN A 7 -45.44 38.86 46.77
N LYS A 8 -45.71 38.24 47.92
CA LYS A 8 -45.20 36.89 48.25
C LYS A 8 -45.51 35.83 47.18
N GLU A 9 -46.63 35.94 46.50
CA GLU A 9 -47.10 35.00 45.47
C GLU A 9 -46.32 35.15 44.16
N GLN A 10 -46.03 36.39 43.74
CA GLN A 10 -45.15 36.68 42.60
C GLN A 10 -43.73 36.17 42.84
N LEU A 11 -43.19 36.38 44.05
CA LEU A 11 -41.86 35.88 44.42
C LEU A 11 -41.81 34.35 44.44
N LEU A 12 -42.88 33.68 44.91
CA LEU A 12 -42.96 32.22 44.89
C LEU A 12 -42.94 31.67 43.46
N LYS A 13 -43.72 32.28 42.56
CA LYS A 13 -43.81 31.87 41.16
C LYS A 13 -42.47 32.02 40.44
N GLU A 14 -41.78 33.15 40.64
CA GLU A 14 -40.44 33.37 40.07
C GLU A 14 -39.41 32.39 40.63
N LEU A 15 -39.47 32.07 41.93
CA LEU A 15 -38.58 31.07 42.53
C LEU A 15 -38.78 29.69 41.89
N THR A 16 -40.02 29.27 41.67
CA THR A 16 -40.33 27.99 41.01
C THR A 16 -39.88 27.97 39.55
N GLU A 17 -40.08 29.06 38.80
CA GLU A 17 -39.58 29.17 37.42
C GLU A 17 -38.05 29.13 37.35
N LEU A 18 -37.36 29.79 38.29
CA LEU A 18 -35.90 29.74 38.40
C LEU A 18 -35.38 28.36 38.77
N GLN A 19 -36.05 27.66 39.70
CA GLN A 19 -35.71 26.28 40.06
C GLN A 19 -35.80 25.36 38.84
N LYS A 20 -36.91 25.44 38.10
CA LYS A 20 -37.10 24.65 36.88
C LYS A 20 -36.01 24.96 35.83
N ARG A 21 -35.68 26.23 35.64
CA ARG A 21 -34.63 26.63 34.69
C ARG A 21 -33.24 26.17 35.11
N ASN A 22 -32.95 26.13 36.41
CA ASN A 22 -31.69 25.58 36.92
C ASN A 22 -31.61 24.07 36.67
N GLU A 23 -32.70 23.32 36.90
CA GLU A 23 -32.76 21.88 36.59
C GLU A 23 -32.54 21.62 35.09
N GLU A 24 -33.18 22.41 34.21
CA GLU A 24 -32.98 22.31 32.75
C GLU A 24 -31.51 22.62 32.34
N LEU A 25 -30.87 23.59 32.98
CA LEU A 25 -29.46 23.92 32.74
C LEU A 25 -28.52 22.81 33.21
N GLU A 26 -28.77 22.20 34.37
CA GLU A 26 -27.99 21.08 34.89
C GLU A 26 -28.06 19.87 33.94
N ILE A 27 -29.25 19.54 33.44
CA ILE A 27 -29.44 18.46 32.47
C ILE A 27 -28.64 18.76 31.18
N THR A 28 -28.76 19.99 30.65
CA THR A 28 -28.04 20.40 29.43
C THR A 28 -26.52 20.34 29.62
N GLU A 29 -25.99 20.73 30.79
CA GLU A 29 -24.57 20.66 31.09
C GLU A 29 -24.08 19.21 31.16
N ILE A 30 -24.87 18.31 31.76
CA ILE A 30 -24.58 16.87 31.81
C ILE A 30 -24.55 16.27 30.40
N GLU A 31 -25.53 16.56 29.56
CA GLU A 31 -25.59 16.10 28.16
C GLU A 31 -24.36 16.57 27.37
N ARG A 32 -24.01 17.86 27.47
CA ARG A 32 -22.83 18.42 26.81
C ARG A 32 -21.54 17.76 27.29
N MET A 33 -21.42 17.45 28.58
CA MET A 33 -20.28 16.72 29.13
C MET A 33 -20.19 15.29 28.58
N GLN A 34 -21.33 14.60 28.46
CA GLN A 34 -21.40 13.25 27.89
C GLN A 34 -21.02 13.24 26.41
N GLU A 35 -21.54 14.18 25.61
CA GLU A 35 -21.17 14.33 24.19
C GLU A 35 -19.67 14.58 24.02
N LYS A 36 -19.10 15.45 24.86
CA LYS A 36 -17.68 15.78 24.81
C LYS A 36 -16.80 14.57 25.16
N GLU A 37 -17.18 13.77 26.16
CA GLU A 37 -16.42 12.58 26.51
C GLU A 37 -16.56 11.49 25.44
N LEU A 38 -17.75 11.31 24.86
CA LEU A 38 -17.96 10.38 23.74
C LEU A 38 -17.14 10.78 22.51
N LEU A 39 -17.10 12.08 22.18
CA LEU A 39 -16.27 12.60 21.09
C LEU A 39 -14.79 12.29 21.33
N LYS A 40 -14.30 12.58 22.54
CA LYS A 40 -12.90 12.34 22.93
C LYS A 40 -12.54 10.85 22.94
N GLU A 41 -13.45 9.98 23.35
CA GLU A 41 -13.25 8.53 23.26
C GLU A 41 -13.17 8.07 21.80
N SER A 42 -14.07 8.58 20.96
CA SER A 42 -14.08 8.33 19.52
C SER A 42 -12.78 8.78 18.85
N GLU A 43 -12.33 10.01 19.12
CA GLU A 43 -11.05 10.56 18.61
C GLU A 43 -9.86 9.70 19.04
N LYS A 44 -9.79 9.29 20.31
CA LYS A 44 -8.73 8.39 20.80
C LYS A 44 -8.73 7.06 20.07
N LYS A 45 -9.91 6.47 19.87
CA LYS A 45 -10.08 5.20 19.16
C LYS A 45 -9.59 5.32 17.71
N TYR A 46 -10.01 6.35 16.98
CA TYR A 46 -9.57 6.57 15.61
C TYR A 46 -8.07 6.88 15.52
N SER A 47 -7.54 7.69 16.44
CA SER A 47 -6.11 7.96 16.52
C SER A 47 -5.30 6.67 16.71
N LEU A 48 -5.74 5.77 17.60
CA LEU A 48 -5.07 4.49 17.81
C LEU A 48 -5.09 3.60 16.56
N LEU A 49 -6.22 3.54 15.84
CA LEU A 49 -6.33 2.78 14.59
C LEU A 49 -5.35 3.32 13.53
N VAL A 50 -5.36 4.63 13.30
CA VAL A 50 -4.47 5.28 12.31
C VAL A 50 -2.99 5.10 12.69
N GLU A 51 -2.66 5.26 13.96
CA GLU A 51 -1.29 5.13 14.45
C GLU A 51 -0.83 3.67 14.52
N SER A 52 -1.71 2.69 14.68
CA SER A 52 -1.33 1.27 14.72
C SER A 52 -1.11 0.65 13.34
N SER A 53 -1.61 1.31 12.28
CA SER A 53 -1.40 0.88 10.89
C SER A 53 0.09 0.67 10.55
N THR A 54 0.37 -0.42 9.82
CA THR A 54 1.68 -0.67 9.22
C THR A 54 1.91 0.17 7.97
N ASP A 55 0.83 0.44 7.23
CA ASP A 55 0.87 1.30 6.06
C ASP A 55 1.00 2.76 6.48
N MET A 56 1.73 3.53 5.68
CA MET A 56 1.90 4.97 5.82
C MET A 56 0.59 5.66 5.44
N LEU A 57 -0.09 6.26 6.42
CA LEU A 57 -1.33 6.99 6.22
C LEU A 57 -1.04 8.48 6.26
N PHE A 58 -1.55 9.22 5.28
CA PHE A 58 -1.30 10.65 5.17
C PHE A 58 -2.46 11.42 4.57
N THR A 59 -2.48 12.72 4.84
CA THR A 59 -3.24 13.67 4.04
C THR A 59 -2.31 14.74 3.50
N VAL A 60 -2.62 15.23 2.30
CA VAL A 60 -1.90 16.35 1.66
C VAL A 60 -2.88 17.43 1.21
N ASP A 61 -2.42 18.68 1.19
CA ASP A 61 -3.15 19.77 0.55
C ASP A 61 -3.11 19.64 -0.99
N LEU A 62 -3.81 20.54 -1.69
CA LEU A 62 -3.83 20.59 -3.16
C LEU A 62 -2.50 20.96 -3.81
N LYS A 63 -1.47 21.29 -3.02
CA LYS A 63 -0.10 21.55 -3.49
C LYS A 63 0.83 20.36 -3.21
N GLY A 64 0.34 19.32 -2.54
CA GLY A 64 1.11 18.14 -2.16
C GLY A 64 1.89 18.31 -0.85
N ASN A 65 1.62 19.33 -0.04
CA ASN A 65 2.22 19.46 1.29
C ASN A 65 1.52 18.54 2.28
N PHE A 66 2.28 17.82 3.11
CA PHE A 66 1.69 16.93 4.10
C PHE A 66 0.99 17.72 5.21
N LEU A 67 -0.30 17.44 5.40
CA LEU A 67 -1.13 17.96 6.49
C LEU A 67 -1.12 17.00 7.68
N PHE A 68 -1.11 15.70 7.39
CA PHE A 68 -1.06 14.63 8.39
C PHE A 68 -0.20 13.47 7.91
N THR A 69 0.50 12.83 8.86
CA THR A 69 1.20 11.55 8.66
C THR A 69 1.11 10.74 9.96
N ASN A 70 0.86 9.43 9.86
CA ASN A 70 0.95 8.52 11.01
C ASN A 70 2.40 8.12 11.34
N LYS A 71 2.62 7.40 12.45
CA LYS A 71 3.96 6.95 12.87
C LYS A 71 4.67 6.00 11.91
N ALA A 72 3.96 5.37 10.97
CA ALA A 72 4.58 4.49 9.98
C ALA A 72 5.56 5.25 9.07
N PHE A 73 5.32 6.53 8.78
CA PHE A 73 6.28 7.38 8.05
C PHE A 73 7.65 7.44 8.72
N LYS A 74 7.68 7.58 10.05
CA LYS A 74 8.94 7.60 10.80
C LYS A 74 9.64 6.25 10.74
N LYS A 75 8.90 5.15 10.76
CA LYS A 75 9.46 3.80 10.68
C LYS A 75 10.01 3.48 9.29
N CYS A 76 9.29 3.85 8.23
CA CYS A 76 9.64 3.51 6.86
C CYS A 76 10.61 4.51 6.22
N LEU A 77 10.35 5.82 6.34
CA LEU A 77 11.15 6.86 5.69
C LEU A 77 12.14 7.55 6.62
N GLY A 78 12.02 7.39 7.95
CA GLY A 78 12.92 7.98 8.94
C GLY A 78 12.63 9.44 9.32
N TYR A 79 11.60 10.06 8.74
CA TYR A 79 11.20 11.44 9.04
C TYR A 79 10.25 11.50 10.24
N SER A 80 10.44 12.46 11.14
CA SER A 80 9.44 12.73 12.19
C SER A 80 8.23 13.45 11.62
N LYS A 81 7.11 13.43 12.37
CA LYS A 81 5.87 14.11 11.97
C LYS A 81 6.08 15.62 11.74
N GLU A 82 6.89 16.25 12.58
CA GLU A 82 7.21 17.69 12.51
C GLU A 82 8.12 18.03 11.32
N GLN A 83 8.90 17.06 10.85
CA GLN A 83 9.68 17.21 9.62
C GLN A 83 8.77 17.04 8.40
N MET A 84 7.92 16.01 8.42
CA MET A 84 6.97 15.73 7.33
C MET A 84 6.04 16.90 7.04
N SER A 85 5.53 17.59 8.08
CA SER A 85 4.65 18.75 7.89
C SER A 85 5.30 19.95 7.19
N LYS A 86 6.64 19.97 7.07
CA LYS A 86 7.40 21.01 6.35
C LYS A 86 7.86 20.57 4.97
N ILE A 87 7.58 19.32 4.60
CA ILE A 87 8.04 18.72 3.35
C ILE A 87 6.86 18.66 2.37
N ASN A 88 7.13 19.04 1.13
CA ASN A 88 6.24 18.76 0.02
C ASN A 88 6.49 17.33 -0.49
N GLY A 89 5.44 16.53 -0.65
CA GLY A 89 5.53 15.14 -1.08
C GLY A 89 6.31 14.95 -2.39
N PHE A 90 6.18 15.89 -3.34
CA PHE A 90 6.92 15.83 -4.61
C PHE A 90 8.43 15.93 -4.44
N ALA A 91 8.91 16.54 -3.35
CA ALA A 91 10.35 16.65 -3.07
C ALA A 91 10.98 15.32 -2.62
N LEU A 92 10.16 14.37 -2.17
CA LEU A 92 10.62 13.03 -1.81
C LEU A 92 10.58 12.06 -2.99
N ILE A 93 9.93 12.41 -4.10
CA ILE A 93 9.77 11.50 -5.24
C ILE A 93 11.08 11.40 -6.02
N HIS A 94 11.39 10.19 -6.50
CA HIS A 94 12.50 10.00 -7.42
C HIS A 94 12.33 10.87 -8.68
N PRO A 95 13.39 11.54 -9.19
CA PRO A 95 13.26 12.46 -10.32
C PRO A 95 12.54 11.87 -11.54
N GLU A 96 12.85 10.61 -11.89
CA GLU A 96 12.21 9.90 -13.02
C GLU A 96 10.70 9.66 -12.85
N ASP A 97 10.22 9.60 -11.60
CA ASP A 97 8.83 9.29 -11.31
C ASP A 97 7.98 10.57 -11.14
N THR A 98 8.64 11.75 -11.08
CA THR A 98 8.01 13.02 -10.68
C THR A 98 6.87 13.42 -11.62
N ASP A 99 7.08 13.36 -12.93
CA ASP A 99 6.07 13.80 -13.91
C ASP A 99 4.83 12.89 -13.88
N LYS A 100 5.05 11.57 -13.81
CA LYS A 100 3.98 10.58 -13.68
C LYS A 100 3.14 10.85 -12.43
N VAL A 101 3.79 11.07 -11.28
CA VAL A 101 3.06 11.31 -10.03
C VAL A 101 2.34 12.65 -10.04
N ARG A 102 2.91 13.71 -10.65
CA ARG A 102 2.20 14.99 -10.82
C ARG A 102 0.95 14.85 -11.67
N GLN A 103 1.01 14.10 -12.76
CA GLN A 103 -0.17 13.83 -13.60
C GLN A 103 -1.26 13.09 -12.83
N GLN A 104 -0.89 12.08 -12.05
CA GLN A 104 -1.84 11.33 -11.22
C GLN A 104 -2.41 12.20 -10.09
N PHE A 105 -1.59 13.04 -9.46
CA PHE A 105 -2.04 13.99 -8.46
C PHE A 105 -3.03 15.01 -9.03
N ALA A 106 -2.84 15.48 -10.25
CA ALA A 106 -3.79 16.35 -10.93
C ALA A 106 -5.17 15.68 -11.10
N GLN A 107 -5.23 14.35 -11.28
CA GLN A 107 -6.49 13.61 -11.33
C GLN A 107 -7.20 13.63 -9.97
N ILE A 108 -6.44 13.50 -8.87
CA ILE A 108 -6.96 13.58 -7.51
C ILE A 108 -7.53 14.97 -7.23
N VAL A 109 -6.81 16.02 -7.61
CA VAL A 109 -7.29 17.40 -7.50
C VAL A 109 -8.56 17.63 -8.35
N ALA A 110 -8.69 16.93 -9.48
CA ALA A 110 -9.88 16.92 -10.31
C ALA A 110 -11.01 16.02 -9.79
N GLY A 111 -10.91 15.50 -8.56
CA GLY A 111 -11.95 14.70 -7.90
C GLY A 111 -11.93 13.21 -8.23
N LYS A 112 -10.86 12.69 -8.85
CA LYS A 112 -10.74 11.25 -9.20
C LYS A 112 -9.78 10.54 -8.25
N ALA A 113 -10.25 9.48 -7.61
CA ALA A 113 -9.36 8.58 -6.87
C ALA A 113 -8.37 7.89 -7.81
N VAL A 114 -7.14 7.68 -7.33
CA VAL A 114 -6.11 6.97 -8.06
C VAL A 114 -5.59 5.83 -7.20
N ASN A 115 -5.50 4.64 -7.79
CA ASN A 115 -5.08 3.41 -7.11
C ASN A 115 -3.85 2.82 -7.78
N ASN A 116 -3.12 2.01 -7.02
CA ASN A 116 -1.95 1.24 -7.45
C ASN A 116 -0.86 2.10 -8.11
N MET A 117 -0.64 3.31 -7.60
CA MET A 117 0.44 4.15 -8.08
C MET A 117 1.77 3.65 -7.53
N GLU A 118 2.59 3.06 -8.39
CA GLU A 118 3.95 2.68 -8.03
C GLU A 118 4.94 3.78 -8.43
N TYR A 119 5.71 4.25 -7.45
CA TYR A 119 6.81 5.20 -7.58
C TYR A 119 7.79 5.05 -6.42
N ARG A 120 8.92 5.76 -6.46
CA ARG A 120 9.95 5.70 -5.43
C ARG A 120 9.96 6.94 -4.55
N TYR A 121 10.06 6.74 -3.23
CA TYR A 121 10.31 7.79 -2.26
C TYR A 121 11.75 7.75 -1.73
N LYS A 122 12.30 8.94 -1.51
CA LYS A 122 13.57 9.16 -0.84
C LYS A 122 13.40 9.11 0.66
N THR A 123 14.13 8.21 1.31
CA THR A 123 14.24 8.11 2.75
C THR A 123 15.17 9.19 3.31
N LYS A 124 15.13 9.41 4.62
CA LYS A 124 15.98 10.39 5.30
C LYS A 124 17.48 10.08 5.19
N ASP A 125 17.86 8.81 5.10
CA ASP A 125 19.24 8.37 4.84
C ASP A 125 19.64 8.45 3.35
N GLY A 126 18.74 8.91 2.48
CA GLY A 126 19.01 9.23 1.09
C GLY A 126 18.80 8.09 0.09
N LYS A 127 18.35 6.91 0.56
CA LYS A 127 18.00 5.78 -0.29
C LYS A 127 16.63 5.97 -0.93
N TYR A 128 16.36 5.24 -1.99
CA TYR A 128 15.03 5.16 -2.58
C TYR A 128 14.37 3.84 -2.24
N ILE A 129 13.11 3.90 -1.82
CA ILE A 129 12.27 2.73 -1.58
C ILE A 129 11.06 2.75 -2.52
N HIS A 130 10.61 1.58 -2.96
CA HIS A 130 9.44 1.46 -3.81
C HIS A 130 8.17 1.55 -2.97
N ILE A 131 7.28 2.45 -3.38
CA ILE A 131 6.01 2.71 -2.73
C ILE A 131 4.86 2.33 -3.67
N LEU A 132 3.89 1.60 -3.13
CA LEU A 132 2.56 1.46 -3.70
C LEU A 132 1.63 2.44 -2.99
N ASN A 133 1.09 3.40 -3.74
CA ASN A 133 0.25 4.46 -3.21
C ASN A 133 -1.17 4.39 -3.77
N ASN A 134 -2.15 4.55 -2.88
CA ASN A 134 -3.55 4.80 -3.22
C ASN A 134 -3.95 6.15 -2.64
N ALA A 135 -4.70 6.95 -3.38
CA ALA A 135 -5.14 8.25 -2.89
C ALA A 135 -6.53 8.62 -3.41
N THR A 136 -7.33 9.22 -2.54
CA THR A 136 -8.69 9.69 -2.80
C THR A 136 -8.82 11.16 -2.44
N PRO A 137 -9.58 11.96 -3.20
CA PRO A 137 -9.88 13.33 -2.81
C PRO A 137 -10.71 13.38 -1.53
N ILE A 138 -10.53 14.45 -0.76
CA ILE A 138 -11.39 14.86 0.35
C ILE A 138 -12.11 16.14 -0.07
N SER A 139 -13.43 16.13 0.02
CA SER A 139 -14.27 17.30 -0.23
C SER A 139 -14.73 17.96 1.08
N ASP A 140 -14.94 19.27 1.04
CA ASP A 140 -15.65 20.00 2.10
C ASP A 140 -17.18 19.80 2.00
N SER A 141 -17.93 20.47 2.88
CA SER A 141 -19.40 20.42 2.91
C SER A 141 -20.08 21.01 1.67
N GLU A 142 -19.35 21.83 0.89
CA GLU A 142 -19.84 22.45 -0.35
C GLU A 142 -19.49 21.61 -1.58
N GLY A 143 -18.74 20.51 -1.40
CA GLY A 143 -18.31 19.61 -2.47
C GLY A 143 -16.98 20.01 -3.12
N ASN A 144 -16.32 21.07 -2.65
CA ASN A 144 -15.02 21.48 -3.17
C ASN A 144 -13.93 20.54 -2.67
N ILE A 145 -13.01 20.12 -3.55
CA ILE A 145 -11.86 19.31 -3.14
C ILE A 145 -10.90 20.19 -2.33
N VAL A 146 -10.59 19.80 -1.10
CA VAL A 146 -9.73 20.57 -0.18
C VAL A 146 -8.42 19.87 0.16
N ALA A 147 -8.39 18.54 0.04
CA ALA A 147 -7.22 17.73 0.36
C ALA A 147 -7.28 16.38 -0.37
N ALA A 148 -6.23 15.58 -0.22
CA ALA A 148 -6.23 14.17 -0.58
C ALA A 148 -5.86 13.32 0.63
N LEU A 149 -6.56 12.20 0.81
CA LEU A 149 -6.21 11.13 1.74
C LEU A 149 -5.47 10.05 0.96
N GLY A 150 -4.32 9.61 1.48
CA GLY A 150 -3.54 8.58 0.84
C GLY A 150 -3.04 7.51 1.80
N THR A 151 -2.80 6.33 1.23
CA THR A 151 -2.11 5.21 1.87
C THR A 151 -0.92 4.81 1.02
N ALA A 152 0.25 4.70 1.64
CA ALA A 152 1.49 4.31 1.02
C ALA A 152 2.03 3.05 1.70
N ARG A 153 2.37 2.04 0.90
CA ARG A 153 2.97 0.79 1.36
C ARG A 153 4.35 0.64 0.76
N ASP A 154 5.34 0.34 1.59
CA ASP A 154 6.66 -0.08 1.12
C ASP A 154 6.54 -1.47 0.46
N ILE A 155 6.85 -1.53 -0.82
CA ILE A 155 6.85 -2.75 -1.63
C ILE A 155 8.26 -3.14 -2.08
N SER A 156 9.30 -2.55 -1.49
CA SER A 156 10.71 -2.81 -1.86
C SER A 156 11.07 -4.28 -1.70
N TYR A 157 10.63 -4.92 -0.61
CA TYR A 157 10.83 -6.37 -0.42
C TYR A 157 10.15 -7.17 -1.53
N ARG A 158 8.91 -6.81 -1.88
CA ARG A 158 8.15 -7.48 -2.96
C ARG A 158 8.88 -7.35 -4.30
N LYS A 159 9.32 -6.14 -4.64
CA LYS A 159 10.09 -5.87 -5.87
C LYS A 159 11.39 -6.65 -5.92
N LYS A 160 12.11 -6.75 -4.81
CA LYS A 160 13.34 -7.53 -4.72
C LYS A 160 13.08 -9.02 -4.95
N MET A 161 12.02 -9.57 -4.36
CA MET A 161 11.65 -10.97 -4.59
C MET A 161 11.19 -11.23 -6.03
N GLU A 162 10.46 -10.28 -6.64
CA GLU A 162 10.08 -10.34 -8.06
C GLU A 162 11.31 -10.37 -8.98
N GLU A 163 12.32 -9.53 -8.69
CA GLU A 163 13.59 -9.47 -9.44
C GLU A 163 14.42 -10.75 -9.27
N GLU A 164 14.65 -11.20 -8.03
CA GLU A 164 15.39 -12.45 -7.75
C GLU A 164 14.71 -13.67 -8.41
N LEU A 165 13.37 -13.70 -8.45
CA LEU A 165 12.63 -14.77 -9.15
C LEU A 165 12.79 -14.68 -10.66
N GLN A 166 12.76 -13.48 -11.24
CA GLN A 166 12.94 -13.28 -12.67
C GLN A 166 14.35 -13.71 -13.12
N GLU A 167 15.38 -13.31 -12.38
CA GLU A 167 16.77 -13.73 -12.66
C GLU A 167 16.93 -15.25 -12.61
N ALA A 168 16.35 -15.90 -11.60
CA ALA A 168 16.38 -17.35 -11.47
C ALA A 168 15.63 -18.05 -12.62
N HIS A 169 14.50 -17.49 -13.07
CA HIS A 169 13.76 -17.99 -14.23
C HIS A 169 14.60 -17.89 -15.50
N ASP A 170 15.19 -16.73 -15.78
CA ASP A 170 15.97 -16.50 -16.99
C ASP A 170 17.20 -17.40 -17.04
N GLU A 171 17.86 -17.61 -15.89
CA GLU A 171 18.96 -18.55 -15.78
C GLU A 171 18.51 -19.99 -16.04
N LEU A 172 17.37 -20.41 -15.50
CA LEU A 172 16.83 -21.75 -15.70
C LEU A 172 16.49 -21.99 -17.18
N GLU A 173 15.82 -21.05 -17.85
CA GLU A 173 15.51 -21.12 -19.28
C GLU A 173 16.78 -21.27 -20.12
N HIS A 174 17.81 -20.48 -19.81
CA HIS A 174 19.10 -20.60 -20.49
C HIS A 174 19.72 -21.99 -20.31
N ARG A 175 19.75 -22.52 -19.08
CA ARG A 175 20.26 -23.87 -18.79
C ARG A 175 19.46 -24.96 -19.52
N VAL A 176 18.12 -24.83 -19.56
CA VAL A 176 17.24 -25.77 -20.26
C VAL A 176 17.52 -25.76 -21.76
N ALA A 177 17.64 -24.59 -22.38
CA ALA A 177 17.98 -24.46 -23.80
C ALA A 177 19.33 -25.12 -24.15
N VAL A 178 20.36 -24.86 -23.34
CA VAL A 178 21.69 -25.47 -23.52
C VAL A 178 21.63 -26.99 -23.40
N ARG A 179 21.02 -27.51 -22.32
CA ARG A 179 20.90 -28.97 -22.10
C ARG A 179 20.07 -29.65 -23.18
N THR A 180 19.03 -28.98 -23.69
CA THR A 180 18.19 -29.51 -24.77
C THR A 180 19.00 -29.65 -26.05
N ALA A 181 19.82 -28.63 -26.39
CA ALA A 181 20.69 -28.70 -27.55
C ALA A 181 21.77 -29.81 -27.44
N GLU A 182 22.35 -29.98 -26.25
CA GLU A 182 23.29 -31.09 -25.97
C GLU A 182 22.63 -32.46 -26.13
N LEU A 183 21.45 -32.65 -25.54
CA LEU A 183 20.70 -33.90 -25.64
C LEU A 183 20.29 -34.22 -27.09
N LEU A 184 19.87 -33.21 -27.87
CA LEU A 184 19.56 -33.40 -29.29
C LEU A 184 20.80 -33.83 -30.09
N ARG A 185 21.97 -33.26 -29.81
CA ARG A 185 23.24 -33.67 -30.45
C ARG A 185 23.60 -35.10 -30.08
N ALA A 186 23.54 -35.45 -28.78
CA ALA A 186 23.85 -36.79 -28.31
C ALA A 186 22.88 -37.85 -28.86
N ASN A 187 21.57 -37.56 -28.87
CA ASN A 187 20.57 -38.46 -29.46
C ASN A 187 20.78 -38.66 -30.96
N LYS A 188 21.15 -37.60 -31.70
CA LYS A 188 21.45 -37.72 -33.12
C LYS A 188 22.65 -38.66 -33.35
N GLN A 189 23.74 -38.46 -32.61
CA GLN A 189 24.94 -39.30 -32.69
C GLN A 189 24.63 -40.76 -32.35
N LEU A 190 23.86 -41.00 -31.28
CA LEU A 190 23.48 -42.34 -30.86
C LEU A 190 22.64 -43.06 -31.93
N ASN A 191 21.69 -42.34 -32.55
CA ASN A 191 20.88 -42.90 -33.62
C ASN A 191 21.70 -43.21 -34.88
N GLU A 192 22.69 -42.39 -35.21
CA GLU A 192 23.65 -42.66 -36.29
C GLU A 192 24.44 -43.94 -36.00
N GLU A 193 24.98 -44.09 -34.78
CA GLU A 193 25.73 -45.29 -34.38
C GLU A 193 24.86 -46.56 -34.36
N ILE A 194 23.63 -46.48 -33.83
CA ILE A 194 22.68 -47.61 -33.85
C ILE A 194 22.37 -48.03 -35.29
N THR A 195 22.19 -47.06 -36.19
CA THR A 195 21.90 -47.33 -37.60
C THR A 195 23.09 -48.01 -38.28
N GLU A 196 24.32 -47.56 -38.01
CA GLU A 196 25.53 -48.21 -38.51
C GLU A 196 25.69 -49.63 -37.97
N ARG A 197 25.50 -49.85 -36.67
CA ARG A 197 25.54 -51.19 -36.05
C ARG A 197 24.54 -52.14 -36.68
N ARG A 198 23.28 -51.72 -36.86
CA ARG A 198 22.26 -52.54 -37.53
C ARG A 198 22.65 -52.90 -38.96
N ARG A 199 23.21 -51.95 -39.74
CA ARG A 199 23.69 -52.24 -41.11
C ARG A 199 24.83 -53.26 -41.11
N MET A 200 25.74 -53.20 -40.14
CA MET A 200 26.83 -54.17 -40.01
C MET A 200 26.31 -55.56 -39.62
N GLU A 201 25.31 -55.62 -38.72
CA GLU A 201 24.65 -56.87 -38.35
C GLU A 201 23.92 -57.52 -39.53
N ASP A 202 23.15 -56.74 -40.30
CA ASP A 202 22.44 -57.24 -41.50
C ASP A 202 23.40 -57.68 -42.62
N ALA A 203 24.63 -57.15 -42.66
CA ALA A 203 25.65 -57.49 -43.64
C ALA A 203 26.51 -58.71 -43.25
N LEU A 204 26.37 -59.24 -42.02
CA LEU A 204 27.07 -60.46 -41.62
C LEU A 204 26.45 -61.67 -42.35
N PRO A 205 27.24 -62.49 -43.06
CA PRO A 205 26.72 -63.68 -43.69
C PRO A 205 26.21 -64.64 -42.59
N ALA A 206 25.00 -65.18 -42.75
CA ALA A 206 24.49 -66.22 -41.87
C ALA A 206 25.50 -67.35 -41.81
N ILE A 207 26.15 -67.55 -40.66
CA ILE A 207 27.06 -68.67 -40.46
C ILE A 207 26.21 -69.93 -40.59
N PRO A 208 26.41 -70.77 -41.62
CA PRO A 208 25.69 -72.02 -41.69
C PRO A 208 26.18 -72.87 -40.50
N LEU A 209 25.25 -73.28 -39.64
CA LEU A 209 25.47 -74.33 -38.64
C LEU A 209 25.82 -75.62 -39.40
N LEU A 210 27.08 -75.76 -39.79
CA LEU A 210 27.64 -77.03 -40.22
C LEU A 210 27.72 -77.89 -38.97
N PHE A 211 26.66 -78.67 -38.77
CA PHE A 211 26.62 -79.87 -37.93
C PHE A 211 27.95 -80.62 -38.06
N PHE A 212 28.72 -80.64 -36.97
CA PHE A 212 29.79 -81.60 -36.78
C PHE A 212 29.14 -82.98 -36.57
N PHE A 213 28.74 -83.63 -37.66
CA PHE A 213 28.63 -85.08 -37.72
C PHE A 213 29.86 -85.58 -38.45
N CYS A 214 30.87 -85.98 -37.67
CA CYS A 214 31.86 -86.96 -38.12
C CYS A 214 32.02 -88.01 -37.02
N SER A 215 32.09 -89.24 -37.50
CA SER A 215 31.89 -90.54 -36.88
C SER A 215 32.75 -90.88 -35.67
#